data_AF-A0A349L1D7-F1
#
_entry.id   AF-A0A349L1D7-F1
#
_cell.length_a   1.000
_cell.length_b   1.000
_cell.length_c   1.000
_cell.angle_alpha   90.00
_cell.angle_beta   90.00
_cell.angle_gamma   90.00
#
_symmetry.space_group_name_H-M   'P 1'
#
loop_
_entity.id
_entity.type
_entity.pdbx_description
1 polymer ?
#
loop_
_entity_poly.entity_id
_entity_poly.type
_entity_poly.pdbx_seq_one_letter_code
_entity_poly.pdbx_strand_id
1 'polypeptide(L)' 'MNEDILINITPQETRVALILQGAVQELHIERTLSRGLAGNVYSGKVVRVLPGMQSAFID' A
#
# COMPACT_ATOMS: atom_id res chain seq x y z
N MET A 1 -4.77 -20.00 -21.04
CA MET A 1 -5.55 -18.96 -20.34
C MET A 1 -4.66 -17.75 -20.25
N ASN A 2 -5.06 -16.62 -20.85
CA ASN A 2 -4.28 -15.40 -20.79
C ASN A 2 -4.79 -14.57 -19.61
N GLU A 3 -3.92 -14.38 -18.63
CA GLU A 3 -4.08 -13.44 -17.54
C GLU A 3 -3.01 -12.37 -17.70
N ASP A 4 -3.45 -11.12 -17.82
CA ASP A 4 -2.58 -9.98 -18.02
C ASP A 4 -2.78 -8.99 -16.87
N ILE A 5 -1.68 -8.36 -16.43
CA ILE A 5 -1.74 -7.23 -15.49
C ILE A 5 -1.39 -5.97 -16.26
N LEU A 6 -2.34 -5.04 -16.37
CA LEU A 6 -2.14 -3.76 -17.03
C LEU A 6 -1.93 -2.66 -16.00
N ILE A 7 -0.82 -1.94 -16.12
CA ILE A 7 -0.44 -0.86 -15.19
C ILE A 7 -0.45 0.47 -15.95
N ASN A 8 -1.19 1.45 -15.43
CA ASN A 8 -1.26 2.82 -15.95
C ASN A 8 -0.93 3.82 -14.85
N ILE A 9 0.12 4.61 -15.06
CA ILE A 9 0.63 5.57 -14.08
C ILE A 9 0.41 6.98 -14.62
N THR A 10 -0.26 7.83 -13.83
CA THR A 10 -0.35 9.28 -14.04
C THR A 10 0.05 10.02 -12.76
N PRO A 11 0.33 11.34 -12.82
CA PRO A 11 0.64 12.12 -11.62
C PRO A 11 -0.47 12.10 -10.56
N GLN A 12 -1.73 11.91 -10.97
CA GLN A 12 -2.89 11.94 -10.09
C GLN A 12 -3.20 10.58 -9.45
N GLU A 13 -2.98 9.49 -10.19
CA GLU A 13 -3.30 8.14 -9.72
C GLU A 13 -2.51 7.03 -10.43
N THR A 14 -2.35 5.90 -9.75
CA THR A 14 -1.88 4.64 -10.34
C THR A 14 -3.06 3.69 -10.46
N ARG A 15 -3.24 3.09 -11.63
CA ARG A 15 -4.31 2.12 -11.91
C ARG A 15 -3.71 0.79 -12.31
N VAL A 16 -4.18 -0.29 -11.69
CA VAL A 16 -3.77 -1.66 -11.98
C VAL A 16 -5.02 -2.47 -12.29
N ALA A 17 -5.08 -3.07 -13.48
CA ALA A 17 -6.18 -3.93 -13.91
C ALA A 17 -5.71 -5.37 -14.08
N LEU A 18 -6.45 -6.31 -13.48
CA LEU A 18 -6.34 -7.74 -13.78
C LEU A 18 -7.26 -8.06 -14.95
N ILE A 19 -6.67 -8.51 -16.06
CA ILE A 19 -7.39 -8.90 -17.27
C ILE A 19 -7.38 -10.41 -17.38
N LEU A 20 -8.54 -11.01 -17.57
CA LEU A 20 -8.68 -12.43 -17.91
C LEU A 20 -9.44 -12.53 -19.22
N GLN A 21 -8.85 -13.19 -20.22
CA GLN A 21 -9.46 -13.39 -21.55
C GLN A 21 -9.92 -12.08 -22.22
N GLY A 22 -9.15 -11.00 -22.05
CA GLY A 22 -9.45 -9.69 -22.63
C GLY A 22 -10.52 -8.88 -21.89
N ALA A 23 -11.07 -9.40 -20.78
CA ALA A 23 -12.02 -8.69 -19.93
C ALA A 23 -11.39 -8.29 -18.59
N VAL A 24 -11.73 -7.09 -18.10
CA VAL A 24 -11.30 -6.61 -16.77
C VAL A 24 -12.05 -7.40 -15.70
N GLN A 25 -11.31 -8.03 -14.81
CA GLN A 25 -11.87 -8.73 -13.65
C GLN A 25 -11.80 -7.86 -12.39
N GLU A 26 -10.66 -7.19 -12.19
CA GLU A 26 -10.44 -6.33 -11.03
C GLU A 26 -9.70 -5.07 -11.44
N LEU A 27 -10.01 -3.95 -10.76
CA LEU A 27 -9.37 -2.65 -10.96
C LEU A 27 -9.01 -2.05 -9.61
N HIS A 28 -7.71 -1.86 -9.37
CA HIS A 28 -7.19 -1.11 -8.23
C HIS A 28 -6.80 0.30 -8.68
N ILE A 29 -7.19 1.30 -7.89
CA ILE A 29 -6.82 2.70 -8.11
C ILE A 29 -6.20 3.24 -6.82
N GLU A 30 -4.91 3.55 -6.87
CA GLU A 30 -4.20 4.20 -5.78
C GLU A 30 -4.01 5.69 -6.09
N ARG A 31 -4.45 6.54 -5.16
CA ARG A 31 -4.25 8.00 -5.23
C ARG A 31 -3.28 8.43 -4.14
N THR A 32 -2.32 9.28 -4.48
CA THR A 32 -1.26 9.72 -3.56
C THR A 32 -1.82 10.33 -2.27
N LEU A 33 -2.95 11.04 -2.36
CA LEU A 33 -3.61 11.69 -1.22
C LEU A 33 -4.35 10.71 -0.28
N SER A 34 -4.61 9.48 -0.71
CA SER A 34 -5.35 8.47 0.08
C SER A 34 -4.45 7.37 0.65
N ARG A 35 -3.12 7.54 0.62
CA ARG A 35 -2.19 6.52 1.12
C ARG A 35 -2.19 6.51 2.64
N GLY A 36 -2.83 5.50 3.23
CA GLY A 36 -2.77 5.24 4.67
C GLY A 36 -1.38 4.72 5.09
N LEU A 37 -1.05 4.88 6.38
CA LEU A 37 0.16 4.28 6.97
C LEU A 37 -0.08 2.87 7.52
N ALA A 38 -1.34 2.44 7.62
CA ALA A 38 -1.72 1.14 8.15
C ALA A 38 -1.23 0.00 7.23
N GLY A 39 -0.64 -1.04 7.82
CA GLY A 39 -0.08 -2.18 7.08
C GLY A 39 1.39 -2.01 6.65
N ASN A 40 1.94 -0.79 6.78
CA ASN A 40 3.37 -0.58 6.54
C ASN A 40 4.21 -1.25 7.63
N VAL A 41 5.37 -1.78 7.23
CA VAL A 41 6.36 -2.36 8.13
C VAL A 41 7.65 -1.56 8.02
N TYR A 42 8.21 -1.18 9.17
CA TYR A 42 9.40 -0.36 9.27
C TYR A 42 10.43 -1.02 10.19
N SER A 43 11.71 -0.76 9.95
CA SER A 43 12.79 -1.07 10.88
C SER A 43 13.11 0.18 11.69
N GLY A 44 12.48 0.33 12.85
CA GLY A 44 12.66 1.50 13.71
C GLY A 44 13.62 1.27 14.89
N LYS A 45 14.13 2.36 15.45
CA LYS A 45 15.01 2.37 16.63
C LYS A 45 14.20 2.75 17.87
N VAL A 46 14.30 1.96 18.93
CA VAL A 46 13.72 2.32 20.23
C VAL A 46 14.46 3.54 20.80
N VAL A 47 13.74 4.63 21.08
CA VAL A 47 14.31 5.86 21.64
C VAL A 47 13.94 6.10 23.09
N ARG A 48 12.81 5.58 23.56
CA ARG A 48 12.35 5.76 24.95
C ARG A 48 11.36 4.68 25.37
N VAL A 49 11.55 4.10 26.55
CA VAL A 49 10.64 3.10 27.14
C VAL A 49 9.82 3.73 28.26
N LEU A 50 8.53 3.41 28.33
CA LEU A 50 7.58 3.86 29.34
C LEU A 50 6.97 2.67 30.12
N PRO A 51 7.60 2.21 31.22
CA PRO A 51 7.16 1.02 31.94
C PRO A 51 5.72 1.12 32.48
N GLY A 52 5.32 2.28 33.01
CA GLY A 52 3.98 2.49 33.57
C GLY A 52 2.84 2.45 32.54
N MET A 53 3.16 2.57 31.25
CA MET A 53 2.21 2.48 30.14
C MET A 53 2.41 1.18 29.34
N GLN A 54 3.40 0.36 29.70
CA GLN A 54 3.80 -0.84 28.96
C GLN A 54 4.05 -0.55 27.47
N SER A 55 4.71 0.58 27.17
CA SER A 55 4.91 1.07 25.79
C SER A 55 6.32 1.64 25.56
N ALA A 56 6.68 1.89 24.30
CA ALA A 56 7.92 2.54 23.91
C ALA A 56 7.73 3.42 22.66
N PHE A 57 8.54 4.46 22.54
CA PHE A 57 8.64 5.30 21.34
C PHE A 57 9.71 4.74 20.39
N ILE A 58 9.38 4.73 19.11
CA ILE A 58 10.20 4.24 18.01
C ILE A 58 10.42 5.37 17.00
N ASP A 59 11.66 5.57 16.57
CA ASP A 59 12.05 6.41 15.42
C ASP A 59 12.23 5.56 14.16
#